data_AF-A0A1N6W751-F1
#
_entry.id   AF-A0A1N6W751-F1
#
_cell.length_a   1.000
_cell.length_b   1.000
_cell.length_c   1.000
_cell.angle_alpha   90.00
_cell.angle_beta   90.00
_cell.angle_gamma   90.00
#
_symmetry.space_group_name_H-M   'P 1'
#
loop_
_entity.id
_entity.type
_entity.pdbx_description
1 polymer ?
#
loop_
_entity_poly.entity_id
_entity_poly.type
_entity_poly.pdbx_seq_one_letter_code
_entity_poly.pdbx_strand_id
1 'polypeptide(L)'
;MTPRQGFERVSPTDIRLGEPLPYAVYDGSGMLLLQAGFVINTAKQRDVLIANGCFISNDARHPKPAHPALPVASVSEEHSSFEMFDLLKLRLKRTFDLYKHGGLGNEFVPRIEGIALTIQEACTHDTDSALANLHLDYDSSYAVIHHLQAAMLCELIGKKLGVPDESRLPLIKAGLTHDIGLLDIQDVLDQQLEPLTPLQRERINRHPIDSESILADLGVREKTWLDPVRHHHERLDGTGYPDGSSGDAISLPTRVLAIADIYSAMVRDRPYRKAMVSTEAMRKLMLEQGSATDNRLIGMMIKEIGVFPPGATVRLANGEIAVVKKRTTNTACPLVFSFVRADGMPMLTPAQRDTAHEHCRIEGMVPFSSHRGSVVVLRGLWNRH
;
A
#
# COMPACT_ATOMS: atom_id res chain seq x y z
N MET A 1 15.32 22.08 16.35
CA MET A 1 16.46 21.42 15.67
C MET A 1 17.39 22.49 15.14
N THR A 2 18.67 22.44 15.48
CA THR A 2 19.71 23.29 14.89
C THR A 2 20.00 22.79 13.47
N PRO A 3 19.98 23.66 12.43
CA PRO A 3 20.18 23.22 11.06
C PRO A 3 21.58 22.65 10.84
N ARG A 4 21.68 21.67 9.94
CA ARG A 4 22.95 21.21 9.36
C ARG A 4 23.62 22.40 8.65
N GLN A 5 24.95 22.56 8.78
CA GLN A 5 25.68 23.63 8.07
C GLN A 5 25.35 23.60 6.56
N GLY A 6 24.93 24.74 6.01
CA GLY A 6 24.58 24.89 4.60
C GLY A 6 23.08 24.90 4.26
N PHE A 7 22.19 24.81 5.27
CA PHE A 7 20.74 24.82 5.08
C PHE A 7 20.04 25.92 5.89
N GLU A 8 19.19 26.72 5.24
CA GLU A 8 18.40 27.80 5.86
C GLU A 8 16.93 27.41 5.97
N ARG A 9 16.24 27.77 7.06
CA ARG A 9 14.83 27.42 7.28
C ARG A 9 13.91 28.22 6.35
N VAL A 10 12.95 27.55 5.71
CA VAL A 10 11.97 28.15 4.81
C VAL A 10 10.91 28.95 5.58
N SER A 11 10.68 30.19 5.16
CA SER A 11 9.64 31.08 5.71
C SER A 11 8.28 30.84 5.03
N PRO A 12 7.14 31.11 5.68
CA PRO A 12 5.83 31.06 5.04
C PRO A 12 5.68 31.93 3.79
N THR A 13 6.47 33.00 3.68
CA THR A 13 6.49 33.92 2.52
C THR A 13 7.22 33.35 1.31
N ASP A 14 8.03 32.32 1.51
CA ASP A 14 8.87 31.70 0.48
C ASP A 14 8.09 30.69 -0.38
N ILE A 15 6.94 30.24 0.12
CA ILE A 15 6.05 29.30 -0.56
C ILE A 15 4.78 30.03 -0.97
N ARG A 16 4.65 30.31 -2.27
CA ARG A 16 3.44 30.88 -2.87
C ARG A 16 2.50 29.77 -3.32
N LEU A 17 1.24 29.89 -2.96
CA LEU A 17 0.22 28.90 -3.32
C LEU A 17 -0.08 28.99 -4.81
N GLY A 18 -0.14 27.84 -5.49
CA GLY A 18 -0.39 27.75 -6.92
C GLY A 18 0.78 28.14 -7.82
N GLU A 19 1.93 28.52 -7.26
CA GLU A 19 3.16 28.79 -8.02
C GLU A 19 4.17 27.65 -7.84
N PRO A 20 4.95 27.30 -8.88
CA PRO A 20 6.04 26.33 -8.77
C PRO A 20 7.13 26.81 -7.81
N LEU A 21 7.64 25.92 -6.96
CA LEU A 21 8.73 26.25 -6.06
C LEU A 21 10.00 26.64 -6.83
N PRO A 22 10.63 27.78 -6.52
CA PRO A 22 11.84 28.23 -7.22
C PRO A 22 13.09 27.40 -6.88
N TYR A 23 13.03 26.59 -5.82
CA TYR A 23 14.14 25.77 -5.34
C TYR A 23 13.63 24.49 -4.67
N ALA A 24 14.51 23.50 -4.57
CA ALA A 24 14.26 22.28 -3.83
C ALA A 24 14.21 22.55 -2.32
N VAL A 25 13.30 21.87 -1.63
CA VAL A 25 13.06 21.98 -0.19
C VAL A 25 13.45 20.67 0.48
N TYR A 26 14.10 20.75 1.63
CA TYR A 26 14.70 19.65 2.37
C TYR A 26 14.18 19.62 3.82
N ASP A 27 14.32 18.50 4.51
CA ASP A 27 14.10 18.42 5.95
C ASP A 27 15.37 18.82 6.74
N GLY A 28 15.28 18.84 8.08
CA GLY A 28 16.41 19.19 8.95
C GLY A 28 17.61 18.23 8.89
N SER A 29 17.46 17.07 8.25
CA SER A 29 18.54 16.10 8.00
C SER A 29 19.23 16.31 6.64
N GLY A 30 18.65 17.15 5.77
CA GLY A 30 19.11 17.38 4.41
C GLY A 30 18.49 16.42 3.39
N MET A 31 17.41 15.71 3.72
CA MET A 31 16.67 14.90 2.74
C MET A 31 15.71 15.79 1.95
N LEU A 32 15.70 15.62 0.63
CA LEU A 32 14.78 16.29 -0.28
C LEU A 32 13.33 15.93 0.06
N LEU A 33 12.53 16.95 0.40
CA LEU A 33 11.08 16.86 0.60
C LEU A 33 10.32 17.16 -0.69
N LEU A 34 10.71 18.23 -1.40
CA LEU A 34 10.09 18.69 -2.64
C LEU A 34 11.16 19.19 -3.60
N GLN A 35 11.03 18.88 -4.90
CA GLN A 35 11.93 19.42 -5.92
C GLN A 35 11.53 20.85 -6.32
N ALA A 36 12.50 21.59 -6.89
CA ALA A 36 12.19 22.84 -7.59
C ALA A 36 11.18 22.54 -8.71
N GLY A 37 10.13 23.35 -8.82
CA GLY A 37 9.03 23.16 -9.77
C GLY A 37 7.76 22.55 -9.17
N PHE A 38 7.80 21.99 -7.96
CA PHE A 38 6.60 21.45 -7.31
C PHE A 38 5.61 22.56 -6.93
N VAL A 39 4.31 22.36 -7.15
CA VAL A 39 3.26 23.36 -6.88
C VAL A 39 2.48 23.01 -5.62
N ILE A 40 2.40 23.93 -4.67
CA ILE A 40 1.64 23.76 -3.43
C ILE A 40 0.29 24.46 -3.58
N ASN A 41 -0.80 23.70 -3.59
CA ASN A 41 -2.13 24.22 -3.96
C ASN A 41 -2.98 24.68 -2.77
N THR A 42 -2.65 24.25 -1.54
CA THR A 42 -3.46 24.57 -0.35
C THR A 42 -2.64 25.14 0.79
N ALA A 43 -3.24 26.06 1.56
CA ALA A 43 -2.62 26.61 2.77
C ALA A 43 -2.28 25.51 3.79
N LYS A 44 -3.11 24.47 3.92
CA LYS A 44 -2.87 23.34 4.83
C LYS A 44 -1.59 22.57 4.46
N GLN A 45 -1.33 22.30 3.18
CA GLN A 45 -0.08 21.67 2.72
C GLN A 45 1.14 22.53 3.03
N ARG A 46 1.06 23.83 2.76
CA ARG A 46 2.11 24.79 3.08
C ARG A 46 2.39 24.83 4.59
N ASP A 47 1.34 24.92 5.40
CA ASP A 47 1.45 25.07 6.85
C ASP A 47 2.02 23.78 7.49
N VAL A 48 1.67 22.60 6.95
CA VAL A 48 2.27 21.32 7.33
C VAL A 48 3.77 21.28 6.98
N LEU A 49 4.16 21.74 5.79
CA LEU A 49 5.58 21.81 5.40
C LEU A 49 6.38 22.74 6.32
N ILE A 50 5.84 23.90 6.65
CA ILE A 50 6.49 24.88 7.54
C ILE A 50 6.57 24.37 8.98
N ALA A 51 5.48 23.76 9.48
CA ALA A 51 5.42 23.17 10.82
C ALA A 51 6.44 22.03 10.99
N ASN A 52 6.68 21.25 9.92
CA ASN A 52 7.66 20.16 9.90
C ASN A 52 9.12 20.61 9.72
N GLY A 53 9.38 21.92 9.61
CA GLY A 53 10.75 22.45 9.52
C GLY A 53 11.41 22.14 8.17
N CYS A 54 10.94 22.82 7.12
CA CYS A 54 11.56 22.80 5.81
C CYS A 54 12.81 23.70 5.76
N PHE A 55 13.82 23.27 5.00
CA PHE A 55 15.07 23.97 4.78
C PHE A 55 15.44 24.04 3.29
N ILE A 56 16.18 25.06 2.89
CA ILE A 56 16.75 25.24 1.55
C ILE A 56 18.27 25.20 1.63
N SER A 57 18.93 24.65 0.60
CA SER A 57 20.38 24.73 0.50
C SER A 57 20.81 26.16 0.18
N ASN A 58 21.85 26.65 0.87
CA ASN A 58 22.40 28.01 0.68
C ASN A 58 22.87 28.29 -0.75
N ASP A 59 23.25 27.25 -1.51
CA ASP A 59 23.68 27.38 -2.90
C ASP A 59 22.53 27.73 -3.88
N ALA A 60 21.26 27.62 -3.44
CA ALA A 60 20.09 27.78 -4.31
C ALA A 60 19.68 29.23 -4.61
N ARG A 61 20.25 30.25 -3.92
CA ARG A 61 19.94 31.68 -4.18
C ARG A 61 20.91 32.38 -5.14
N HIS A 62 21.99 31.71 -5.58
CA HIS A 62 22.96 32.29 -6.51
C HIS A 62 23.15 31.39 -7.75
N PRO A 63 22.47 31.69 -8.87
CA PRO A 63 22.64 30.92 -10.09
C PRO A 63 24.04 31.17 -10.67
N LYS A 64 24.86 30.12 -10.83
CA LYS A 64 26.05 30.18 -11.69
C LYS A 64 25.61 30.27 -13.16
N PRO A 65 26.34 31.01 -14.03
CA PRO A 65 25.90 31.27 -15.39
C PRO A 65 25.81 30.00 -16.24
N ALA A 66 24.80 29.99 -17.11
CA ALA A 66 24.30 28.85 -17.85
C ALA A 66 25.30 28.21 -18.83
N HIS A 67 25.31 26.87 -18.86
CA HIS A 67 25.63 26.14 -20.08
C HIS A 67 24.43 26.21 -21.04
N PRO A 68 24.65 26.24 -22.36
CA PRO A 68 23.57 26.40 -23.32
C PRO A 68 22.58 25.24 -23.19
N ALA A 69 21.32 25.60 -22.95
CA ALA A 69 20.23 24.68 -22.75
C ALA A 69 20.08 23.77 -23.97
N LEU A 70 20.23 22.47 -23.76
CA LEU A 70 19.59 21.49 -24.63
C LEU A 70 18.07 21.74 -24.56
N PRO A 71 17.32 21.49 -25.64
CA PRO A 71 15.89 21.76 -25.68
C PRO A 71 15.21 21.04 -24.53
N VAL A 72 14.66 21.80 -23.58
CA VAL A 72 13.78 21.26 -22.53
C VAL A 72 12.52 20.81 -23.25
N ALA A 73 12.42 19.50 -23.50
CA ALA A 73 11.15 18.89 -23.80
C ALA A 73 10.19 19.29 -22.67
N SER A 74 9.05 19.88 -23.04
CA SER A 74 8.01 20.27 -22.09
C SER A 74 7.63 19.08 -21.23
N VAL A 75 8.04 19.12 -19.96
CA VAL A 75 7.72 18.12 -18.96
C VAL A 75 6.24 18.27 -18.62
N SER A 76 5.42 17.41 -19.22
CA SER A 76 4.09 17.08 -18.72
C SER A 76 4.28 15.87 -17.82
N GLU A 77 4.50 16.07 -16.51
CA GLU A 77 4.69 14.95 -15.58
C GLU A 77 3.44 14.80 -14.70
N GLU A 78 2.42 14.14 -15.25
CA GLU A 78 1.56 13.29 -14.41
C GLU A 78 2.44 12.15 -13.90
N HIS A 79 2.78 12.13 -12.61
CA HIS A 79 3.48 10.99 -12.02
C HIS A 79 2.65 9.72 -12.25
N SER A 80 3.28 8.66 -12.73
CA SER A 80 2.58 7.39 -12.90
C SER A 80 2.13 6.87 -11.54
N SER A 81 0.95 6.24 -11.49
CA SER A 81 0.44 5.68 -10.23
C SER A 81 1.41 4.67 -9.58
N PHE A 82 2.29 4.04 -10.36
CA PHE A 82 3.32 3.14 -9.84
C PHE A 82 4.45 3.88 -9.10
N GLU A 83 4.88 5.04 -9.56
CA GLU A 83 5.91 5.86 -8.88
C GLU A 83 5.39 6.37 -7.53
N MET A 84 4.12 6.78 -7.48
CA MET A 84 3.47 7.18 -6.24
C MET A 84 3.47 6.05 -5.20
N PHE A 85 3.14 4.81 -5.62
CA PHE A 85 3.16 3.67 -4.72
C PHE A 85 4.57 3.25 -4.29
N ASP A 86 5.57 3.39 -5.16
CA ASP A 86 6.96 3.16 -4.77
C ASP A 86 7.40 4.17 -3.69
N LEU A 87 6.99 5.43 -3.81
CA LEU A 87 7.22 6.43 -2.78
C LEU A 87 6.49 6.07 -1.47
N LEU A 88 5.27 5.54 -1.54
CA LEU A 88 4.54 5.08 -0.34
C LEU A 88 5.29 3.95 0.38
N LYS A 89 5.80 2.95 -0.37
CA LYS A 89 6.61 1.86 0.18
C LYS A 89 7.84 2.38 0.89
N LEU A 90 8.58 3.30 0.26
CA LEU A 90 9.77 3.92 0.85
C LEU A 90 9.44 4.72 2.11
N ARG A 91 8.37 5.51 2.09
CA ARG A 91 7.91 6.30 3.25
C ARG A 91 7.50 5.40 4.41
N LEU A 92 6.76 4.33 4.16
CA LEU A 92 6.35 3.40 5.20
C LEU A 92 7.56 2.65 5.76
N LYS A 93 8.43 2.12 4.90
CA LYS A 93 9.67 1.44 5.30
C LYS A 93 10.51 2.33 6.22
N ARG A 94 10.77 3.57 5.80
CA ARG A 94 11.55 4.53 6.60
C ARG A 94 10.87 4.84 7.93
N THR A 95 9.54 4.94 7.95
CA THR A 95 8.79 5.16 9.19
C THR A 95 8.97 3.97 10.15
N PHE A 96 8.84 2.74 9.67
CA PHE A 96 9.07 1.56 10.49
C PHE A 96 10.53 1.43 10.96
N ASP A 97 11.51 1.69 10.11
CA ASP A 97 12.92 1.63 10.49
C ASP A 97 13.26 2.68 11.56
N LEU A 98 12.80 3.93 11.40
CA LEU A 98 13.02 4.97 12.41
C LEU A 98 12.31 4.64 13.72
N TYR A 99 11.12 4.02 13.67
CA TYR A 99 10.43 3.53 14.87
C TYR A 99 11.27 2.46 15.59
N LYS A 100 11.74 1.43 14.87
CA LYS A 100 12.59 0.35 15.43
C LYS A 100 13.87 0.88 16.08
N HIS A 101 14.39 2.01 15.61
CA HIS A 101 15.60 2.64 16.15
C HIS A 101 15.33 3.78 17.15
N GLY A 102 14.08 3.97 17.59
CA GLY A 102 13.69 4.96 18.60
C GLY A 102 13.72 6.42 18.13
N GLY A 103 13.78 6.66 16.81
CA GLY A 103 14.03 7.98 16.23
C GLY A 103 12.80 8.82 15.90
N LEU A 104 11.57 8.33 16.09
CA LEU A 104 10.37 9.03 15.62
C LEU A 104 9.66 9.91 16.63
N GLY A 105 9.63 9.55 17.92
CA GLY A 105 8.89 10.32 18.93
C GLY A 105 7.51 10.78 18.45
N ASN A 106 7.31 12.10 18.41
CA ASN A 106 6.06 12.76 17.98
C ASN A 106 5.84 12.82 16.45
N GLU A 107 6.81 12.43 15.62
CA GLU A 107 6.68 12.42 14.15
C GLU A 107 5.99 11.17 13.60
N PHE A 108 5.81 10.11 14.42
CA PHE A 108 5.23 8.86 13.96
C PHE A 108 3.82 9.06 13.39
N VAL A 109 2.93 9.67 14.18
CA VAL A 109 1.52 9.87 13.82
C VAL A 109 1.36 10.72 12.56
N PRO A 110 1.99 11.91 12.43
CA PRO A 110 1.92 12.70 11.19
C PRO A 110 2.42 11.96 9.94
N ARG A 111 3.43 11.10 10.07
CA ARG A 111 3.94 10.32 8.94
C ARG A 111 2.94 9.25 8.49
N ILE A 112 2.34 8.53 9.42
CA ILE A 112 1.31 7.53 9.13
C ILE A 112 0.07 8.21 8.51
N GLU A 113 -0.38 9.34 9.06
CA GLU A 113 -1.49 10.11 8.49
C GLU A 113 -1.19 10.57 7.06
N GLY A 114 0.02 11.09 6.81
CA GLY A 114 0.43 11.51 5.48
C GLY A 114 0.57 10.35 4.48
N ILE A 115 0.78 9.10 4.93
CA ILE A 115 0.75 7.92 4.06
C ILE A 115 -0.70 7.52 3.78
N ALA A 116 -1.55 7.52 4.81
CA ALA A 116 -2.97 7.17 4.69
C ALA A 116 -3.72 8.11 3.73
N LEU A 117 -3.45 9.42 3.78
CA LEU A 117 -4.01 10.39 2.84
C LEU A 117 -3.59 10.10 1.39
N THR A 118 -2.30 9.80 1.16
CA THR A 118 -1.81 9.45 -0.18
C THR A 118 -2.42 8.14 -0.69
N ILE A 119 -2.67 7.14 0.17
CA ILE A 119 -3.39 5.91 -0.22
C ILE A 119 -4.81 6.24 -0.67
N GLN A 120 -5.53 7.08 0.07
CA GLN A 120 -6.90 7.49 -0.26
C GLN A 120 -6.97 8.24 -1.60
N GLU A 121 -6.04 9.16 -1.82
CA GLU A 121 -5.88 9.88 -3.10
C GLU A 121 -5.59 8.91 -4.24
N ALA A 122 -4.62 8.01 -4.05
CA ALA A 122 -4.22 7.03 -5.05
C ALA A 122 -5.38 6.08 -5.45
N CYS A 123 -6.14 5.59 -4.47
CA CYS A 123 -7.30 4.75 -4.71
C CYS A 123 -8.42 5.49 -5.45
N THR A 124 -8.51 6.81 -5.28
CA THR A 124 -9.52 7.64 -5.96
C THR A 124 -9.11 8.01 -7.37
N HIS A 125 -7.82 8.24 -7.62
CA HIS A 125 -7.30 8.58 -8.93
C HIS A 125 -7.27 7.37 -9.88
N ASP A 126 -6.63 6.27 -9.47
CA ASP A 126 -6.56 5.05 -10.27
C ASP A 126 -6.44 3.80 -9.40
N THR A 127 -7.61 3.26 -9.04
CA THR A 127 -7.71 2.02 -8.25
C THR A 127 -7.06 0.82 -8.94
N ASP A 128 -7.07 0.75 -10.27
CA ASP A 128 -6.53 -0.42 -10.97
C ASP A 128 -5.01 -0.41 -10.98
N SER A 129 -4.40 0.77 -11.15
CA SER A 129 -2.97 0.94 -10.94
C SER A 129 -2.56 0.62 -9.49
N ALA A 130 -3.33 1.08 -8.51
CA ALA A 130 -3.07 0.81 -7.10
C ALA A 130 -3.05 -0.69 -6.79
N LEU A 131 -4.11 -1.40 -7.21
CA LEU A 131 -4.20 -2.86 -7.08
C LEU A 131 -3.05 -3.56 -7.80
N ALA A 132 -2.73 -3.16 -9.02
CA ALA A 132 -1.67 -3.77 -9.80
C ALA A 132 -0.29 -3.60 -9.15
N ASN A 133 0.00 -2.42 -8.61
CA ASN A 133 1.27 -2.16 -7.96
C ASN A 133 1.51 -3.10 -6.77
N LEU A 134 0.48 -3.33 -5.95
CA LEU A 134 0.61 -4.20 -4.78
C LEU A 134 0.63 -5.70 -5.12
N HIS A 135 -0.07 -6.14 -6.19
CA HIS A 135 -0.03 -7.54 -6.64
C HIS A 135 1.28 -7.89 -7.36
N LEU A 136 1.88 -6.93 -8.07
CA LEU A 136 3.14 -7.12 -8.79
C LEU A 136 4.39 -6.86 -7.92
N ASP A 137 4.22 -6.40 -6.68
CA ASP A 137 5.35 -6.17 -5.77
C ASP A 137 5.93 -7.49 -5.24
N TYR A 138 7.21 -7.73 -5.47
CA TYR A 138 7.93 -8.88 -4.88
C TYR A 138 9.28 -8.49 -4.26
N ASP A 139 9.65 -7.20 -4.33
CA ASP A 139 10.92 -6.69 -3.84
C ASP A 139 10.79 -6.07 -2.43
N SER A 140 9.58 -5.67 -2.02
CA SER A 140 9.35 -5.08 -0.71
C SER A 140 9.31 -6.14 0.39
N SER A 141 9.79 -5.79 1.59
CA SER A 141 9.69 -6.66 2.75
C SER A 141 8.23 -6.94 3.12
N TYR A 142 7.97 -8.09 3.74
CA TYR A 142 6.65 -8.47 4.21
C TYR A 142 6.01 -7.36 5.06
N ALA A 143 6.77 -6.78 5.99
CA ALA A 143 6.30 -5.70 6.86
C ALA A 143 5.73 -4.51 6.06
N VAL A 144 6.37 -4.08 4.98
CA VAL A 144 5.90 -2.90 4.23
C VAL A 144 4.68 -3.24 3.40
N ILE A 145 4.76 -4.33 2.64
CA ILE A 145 3.74 -4.63 1.63
C ILE A 145 2.44 -5.14 2.24
N HIS A 146 2.50 -5.93 3.33
CA HIS A 146 1.33 -6.42 4.04
C HIS A 146 0.50 -5.26 4.62
N HIS A 147 1.15 -4.32 5.29
CA HIS A 147 0.49 -3.15 5.87
C HIS A 147 -0.09 -2.21 4.81
N LEU A 148 0.61 -1.99 3.68
CA LEU A 148 0.07 -1.22 2.56
C LEU A 148 -1.14 -1.90 1.92
N GLN A 149 -1.09 -3.22 1.72
CA GLN A 149 -2.21 -3.98 1.18
C GLN A 149 -3.42 -3.92 2.11
N ALA A 150 -3.24 -4.16 3.41
CA ALA A 150 -4.32 -4.07 4.39
C ALA A 150 -4.94 -2.66 4.41
N ALA A 151 -4.11 -1.60 4.45
CA ALA A 151 -4.57 -0.21 4.43
C ALA A 151 -5.34 0.16 3.15
N MET A 152 -4.88 -0.31 1.99
CA MET A 152 -5.54 -0.08 0.72
C MET A 152 -6.89 -0.82 0.66
N LEU A 153 -6.96 -2.07 1.11
CA LEU A 153 -8.21 -2.83 1.17
C LEU A 153 -9.22 -2.17 2.13
N CYS A 154 -8.75 -1.67 3.27
CA CYS A 154 -9.54 -0.86 4.19
C CYS A 154 -10.17 0.37 3.52
N GLU A 155 -9.39 1.11 2.72
CA GLU A 155 -9.90 2.25 1.95
C GLU A 155 -10.96 1.82 0.93
N LEU A 156 -10.68 0.77 0.14
CA LEU A 156 -11.60 0.29 -0.90
C LEU A 156 -12.92 -0.22 -0.32
N ILE A 157 -12.87 -1.04 0.73
CA ILE A 157 -14.06 -1.58 1.39
C ILE A 157 -14.84 -0.47 2.09
N GLY A 158 -14.15 0.41 2.83
CA GLY A 158 -14.77 1.55 3.52
C GLY A 158 -15.48 2.48 2.55
N LYS A 159 -14.85 2.80 1.40
CA LYS A 159 -15.44 3.62 0.35
C LYS A 159 -16.68 2.95 -0.22
N LYS A 160 -16.61 1.63 -0.44
CA LYS A 160 -17.75 0.83 -0.93
C LYS A 160 -18.93 0.78 0.04
N LEU A 161 -18.66 0.85 1.34
CA LEU A 161 -19.67 0.95 2.40
C LEU A 161 -20.32 2.34 2.48
N GLY A 162 -19.84 3.33 1.71
CA GLY A 162 -20.34 4.70 1.75
C GLY A 162 -19.86 5.49 2.98
N VAL A 163 -18.83 5.01 3.68
CA VAL A 163 -18.22 5.75 4.80
C VAL A 163 -17.52 6.98 4.23
N PRO A 164 -17.74 8.20 4.76
CA PRO A 164 -17.08 9.42 4.26
C PRO A 164 -15.55 9.38 4.37
N ASP A 165 -14.85 10.08 3.48
CA ASP A 165 -13.38 10.06 3.37
C ASP A 165 -12.66 10.28 4.71
N GLU A 166 -13.07 11.32 5.45
CA GLU A 166 -12.51 11.65 6.77
C GLU A 166 -12.73 10.55 7.80
N SER A 167 -13.88 9.87 7.74
CA SER A 167 -14.24 8.78 8.65
C SER A 167 -13.53 7.46 8.31
N ARG A 168 -13.01 7.32 7.08
CA ARG A 168 -12.18 6.15 6.69
C ARG A 168 -10.73 6.29 7.13
N LEU A 169 -10.23 7.51 7.29
CA LEU A 169 -8.82 7.77 7.59
C LEU A 169 -8.30 6.99 8.82
N PRO A 170 -9.01 6.91 9.97
CA PRO A 170 -8.58 6.09 11.10
C PRO A 170 -8.44 4.60 10.77
N LEU A 171 -9.31 4.06 9.93
CA LEU A 171 -9.26 2.66 9.50
C LEU A 171 -8.08 2.37 8.55
N ILE A 172 -7.73 3.32 7.67
CA ILE A 172 -6.53 3.22 6.84
C ILE A 172 -5.27 3.26 7.72
N LYS A 173 -5.22 4.18 8.70
CA LYS A 173 -4.14 4.27 9.68
C LYS A 173 -4.02 2.97 10.50
N ALA A 174 -5.14 2.35 10.88
CA ALA A 174 -5.17 1.05 11.54
C ALA A 174 -4.57 -0.05 10.63
N GLY A 175 -4.97 -0.12 9.36
CA GLY A 175 -4.35 -1.03 8.38
C GLY A 175 -2.83 -0.86 8.26
N LEU A 176 -2.34 0.37 8.30
CA LEU A 176 -0.91 0.68 8.27
C LEU A 176 -0.14 0.28 9.53
N THR A 177 -0.81 0.00 10.65
CA THR A 177 -0.16 -0.13 11.96
C THR A 177 -0.63 -1.32 12.83
N HIS A 178 -1.53 -2.16 12.34
CA HIS A 178 -2.12 -3.26 13.10
C HIS A 178 -1.07 -4.22 13.69
N ASP A 179 0.01 -4.51 12.96
CA ASP A 179 1.10 -5.39 13.40
C ASP A 179 2.34 -4.62 13.89
N ILE A 180 2.21 -3.35 14.32
CA ILE A 180 3.37 -2.57 14.80
C ILE A 180 4.12 -3.26 15.95
N GLY A 181 3.41 -4.01 16.80
CA GLY A 181 3.96 -4.80 17.90
C GLY A 181 4.80 -6.01 17.49
N LEU A 182 4.83 -6.36 16.19
CA LEU A 182 5.67 -7.44 15.64
C LEU A 182 6.87 -6.92 14.84
N LEU A 183 6.98 -5.61 14.58
CA LEU A 183 8.00 -5.08 13.67
C LEU A 183 9.44 -5.42 14.06
N ASP A 184 9.71 -5.59 15.36
CA ASP A 184 11.03 -5.93 15.90
C ASP A 184 11.45 -7.37 15.57
N ILE A 185 10.49 -8.30 15.48
CA ILE A 185 10.74 -9.72 15.16
C ILE A 185 10.29 -10.11 13.74
N GLN A 186 9.68 -9.20 12.99
CA GLN A 186 9.06 -9.48 11.70
C GLN A 186 10.07 -10.02 10.67
N ASP A 187 11.27 -9.45 10.62
CA ASP A 187 12.32 -9.88 9.68
C ASP A 187 12.80 -11.30 9.99
N VAL A 188 12.80 -11.71 11.27
CA VAL A 188 13.12 -13.08 11.69
C VAL A 188 12.01 -14.03 11.28
N LEU A 189 10.75 -13.67 11.55
CA LEU A 189 9.58 -14.47 11.16
C LEU A 189 9.47 -14.66 9.64
N ASP A 190 9.84 -13.64 8.87
CA ASP A 190 9.80 -13.64 7.41
C ASP A 190 10.98 -14.38 6.76
N GLN A 191 11.94 -14.87 7.54
CA GLN A 191 13.06 -15.69 7.04
C GLN A 191 13.04 -17.13 7.59
N GLN A 192 12.21 -17.38 8.60
CA GLN A 192 12.19 -18.65 9.33
C GLN A 192 11.48 -19.77 8.54
N LEU A 193 12.15 -20.92 8.41
CA LEU A 193 11.60 -22.12 7.76
C LEU A 193 10.99 -23.11 8.76
N GLU A 194 11.42 -23.02 10.01
CA GLU A 194 11.06 -23.87 11.13
C GLU A 194 9.72 -23.44 11.73
N PRO A 195 8.97 -24.36 12.37
CA PRO A 195 7.76 -23.99 13.10
C PRO A 195 8.00 -22.93 14.17
N LEU A 196 6.99 -22.09 14.43
CA LEU A 196 7.05 -21.07 15.47
C LEU A 196 7.36 -21.68 16.85
N THR A 197 8.33 -21.10 17.55
CA THR A 197 8.58 -21.43 18.95
C THR A 197 7.40 -21.00 19.84
N PRO A 198 7.24 -21.58 21.04
CA PRO A 198 6.21 -21.14 21.98
C PRO A 198 6.27 -19.64 22.29
N LEU A 199 7.47 -19.08 22.43
CA LEU A 199 7.66 -17.64 22.69
C LEU A 199 7.22 -16.77 21.50
N GLN A 200 7.55 -17.19 20.28
CA GLN A 200 7.10 -16.48 19.07
C GLN A 200 5.58 -16.55 18.92
N ARG A 201 4.98 -17.71 19.22
CA ARG A 201 3.52 -17.86 19.21
C ARG A 201 2.85 -16.94 20.23
N GLU A 202 3.42 -16.85 21.42
CA GLU A 202 2.92 -15.93 22.44
C GLU A 202 3.03 -14.46 22.00
N ARG A 203 4.16 -14.06 21.40
CA ARG A 203 4.32 -12.72 20.81
C ARG A 203 3.27 -12.45 19.74
N ILE A 204 3.03 -13.41 18.84
CA ILE A 204 2.00 -13.30 17.81
C ILE A 204 0.58 -13.27 18.42
N ASN A 205 0.30 -13.95 19.52
CA ASN A 205 -1.03 -13.84 20.14
C ASN A 205 -1.21 -12.49 20.87
N ARG A 206 -0.12 -11.94 21.42
CA ARG A 206 -0.13 -10.68 22.17
C ARG A 206 -0.05 -9.43 21.31
N HIS A 207 0.41 -9.53 20.06
CA HIS A 207 0.67 -8.34 19.25
C HIS A 207 -0.51 -7.38 19.11
N PRO A 208 -1.81 -7.77 19.12
CA PRO A 208 -2.86 -6.77 19.01
C PRO A 208 -2.89 -5.83 20.24
N ILE A 209 -2.64 -6.39 21.42
CA ILE A 209 -2.54 -5.64 22.68
C ILE A 209 -1.26 -4.79 22.67
N ASP A 210 -0.12 -5.40 22.30
CA ASP A 210 1.16 -4.71 22.27
C ASP A 210 1.13 -3.55 21.23
N SER A 211 0.54 -3.78 20.05
CA SER A 211 0.34 -2.77 19.00
C SER A 211 -0.52 -1.59 19.48
N GLU A 212 -1.65 -1.86 20.14
CA GLU A 212 -2.49 -0.82 20.74
C GLU A 212 -1.70 0.02 21.75
N SER A 213 -0.99 -0.65 22.67
CA SER A 213 -0.17 0.02 23.70
C SER A 213 0.92 0.88 23.08
N ILE A 214 1.64 0.36 22.08
CA ILE A 214 2.69 1.09 21.36
C ILE A 214 2.11 2.33 20.69
N LEU A 215 0.98 2.21 20.00
CA LEU A 215 0.34 3.36 19.35
C LEU A 215 -0.12 4.41 20.37
N ALA A 216 -0.64 3.96 21.52
CA ALA A 216 -0.97 4.86 22.62
C ALA A 216 0.27 5.59 23.16
N ASP A 217 1.41 4.92 23.31
CA ASP A 217 2.66 5.54 23.74
C ASP A 217 3.20 6.53 22.70
N LEU A 218 2.96 6.27 21.41
CA LEU A 218 3.26 7.17 20.29
C LEU A 218 2.26 8.34 20.16
N GLY A 219 1.32 8.49 21.10
CA GLY A 219 0.40 9.62 21.19
C GLY A 219 -0.94 9.42 20.48
N VAL A 220 -1.25 8.23 19.98
CA VAL A 220 -2.57 7.93 19.40
C VAL A 220 -3.61 7.88 20.52
N ARG A 221 -4.71 8.60 20.33
CA ARG A 221 -5.85 8.65 21.27
C ARG A 221 -7.20 8.33 20.60
N GLU A 222 -7.22 8.27 19.27
CA GLU A 222 -8.42 8.01 18.48
C GLU A 222 -8.85 6.54 18.64
N LYS A 223 -9.97 6.30 19.33
CA LYS A 223 -10.53 4.94 19.49
C LYS A 223 -10.88 4.30 18.15
N THR A 224 -11.29 5.09 17.17
CA THR A 224 -11.59 4.63 15.80
C THR A 224 -10.36 4.10 15.04
N TRP A 225 -9.15 4.36 15.54
CA TRP A 225 -7.91 3.75 15.08
C TRP A 225 -7.51 2.57 15.99
N LEU A 226 -7.49 2.78 17.31
CA LEU A 226 -7.00 1.79 18.26
C LEU A 226 -7.85 0.51 18.33
N ASP A 227 -9.19 0.63 18.25
CA ASP A 227 -10.12 -0.50 18.34
C ASP A 227 -9.88 -1.55 17.23
N PRO A 228 -9.82 -1.17 15.93
CA PRO A 228 -9.42 -2.12 14.89
C PRO A 228 -8.05 -2.75 15.11
N VAL A 229 -7.06 -2.00 15.59
CA VAL A 229 -5.72 -2.54 15.85
C VAL A 229 -5.76 -3.61 16.94
N ARG A 230 -6.48 -3.37 18.04
CA ARG A 230 -6.58 -4.33 19.14
C ARG A 230 -7.36 -5.58 18.74
N HIS A 231 -8.41 -5.43 17.93
CA HIS A 231 -9.42 -6.47 17.75
C HIS A 231 -9.43 -7.13 16.36
N HIS A 232 -8.46 -6.86 15.47
CA HIS A 232 -8.47 -7.44 14.11
C HIS A 232 -8.34 -8.98 14.06
N HIS A 233 -7.93 -9.64 15.15
CA HIS A 233 -7.98 -11.11 15.30
C HIS A 233 -9.23 -11.64 15.98
N GLU A 234 -10.17 -10.79 16.37
CA GLU A 234 -11.47 -11.21 16.84
C GLU A 234 -12.26 -11.88 15.71
N ARG A 235 -13.16 -12.78 16.09
CA ARG A 235 -13.98 -13.58 15.17
C ARG A 235 -15.44 -13.51 15.58
N LEU A 236 -16.35 -13.43 14.61
CA LEU A 236 -17.77 -13.25 14.88
C LEU A 236 -18.40 -14.37 15.70
N ASP A 237 -17.82 -15.57 15.68
CA ASP A 237 -18.21 -16.74 16.47
C ASP A 237 -17.57 -16.79 17.88
N GLY A 238 -16.74 -15.80 18.23
CA GLY A 238 -16.09 -15.69 19.54
C GLY A 238 -14.83 -16.53 19.71
N THR A 239 -14.34 -17.21 18.67
CA THR A 239 -13.10 -18.00 18.76
C THR A 239 -11.83 -17.16 18.58
N GLY A 240 -11.98 -15.86 18.40
CA GLY A 240 -10.88 -14.90 18.19
C GLY A 240 -10.19 -14.49 19.48
N TYR A 241 -9.28 -13.54 19.35
CA TYR A 241 -8.48 -12.97 20.45
C TYR A 241 -8.21 -11.48 20.16
N PRO A 242 -7.82 -10.65 21.16
CA PRO A 242 -7.44 -11.01 22.53
C PRO A 242 -8.59 -11.17 23.54
N ASP A 243 -9.74 -10.55 23.31
CA ASP A 243 -10.81 -10.38 24.30
C ASP A 243 -11.93 -11.43 24.13
N GLY A 244 -11.95 -12.16 23.00
CA GLY A 244 -12.98 -13.16 22.69
C GLY A 244 -14.31 -12.52 22.33
N SER A 245 -14.25 -11.32 21.74
CA SER A 245 -15.43 -10.57 21.29
C SER A 245 -16.14 -11.34 20.17
N SER A 246 -17.46 -11.20 20.08
CA SER A 246 -18.28 -11.93 19.11
C SER A 246 -19.41 -11.06 18.55
N GLY A 247 -19.92 -11.45 17.38
CA GLY A 247 -21.05 -10.77 16.72
C GLY A 247 -20.93 -9.25 16.72
N ASP A 248 -21.98 -8.59 17.21
CA ASP A 248 -22.12 -7.12 17.21
C ASP A 248 -21.24 -6.38 18.22
N ALA A 249 -20.52 -7.10 19.09
CA ALA A 249 -19.47 -6.49 19.90
C ALA A 249 -18.23 -6.11 19.06
N ILE A 250 -18.02 -6.76 17.91
CA ILE A 250 -16.92 -6.44 17.00
C ILE A 250 -17.36 -5.30 16.07
N SER A 251 -16.69 -4.16 16.17
CA SER A 251 -17.01 -2.96 15.39
C SER A 251 -16.87 -3.20 13.88
N LEU A 252 -17.64 -2.46 13.08
CA LEU A 252 -17.57 -2.57 11.61
C LEU A 252 -16.15 -2.30 11.07
N PRO A 253 -15.42 -1.24 11.49
CA PRO A 253 -14.03 -1.03 11.09
C PRO A 253 -13.11 -2.22 11.43
N THR A 254 -13.29 -2.83 12.61
CA THR A 254 -12.53 -4.04 13.01
C THR A 254 -12.81 -5.22 12.09
N ARG A 255 -14.07 -5.48 11.74
CA ARG A 255 -14.44 -6.54 10.79
C ARG A 255 -13.82 -6.31 9.40
N VAL A 256 -13.77 -5.04 8.96
CA VAL A 256 -13.12 -4.68 7.68
C VAL A 256 -11.61 -4.95 7.73
N LEU A 257 -10.94 -4.50 8.79
CA LEU A 257 -9.50 -4.72 8.95
C LEU A 257 -9.15 -6.21 9.07
N ALA A 258 -9.94 -6.99 9.80
CA ALA A 258 -9.75 -8.44 9.92
C ALA A 258 -9.76 -9.14 8.55
N ILE A 259 -10.71 -8.77 7.68
CA ILE A 259 -10.79 -9.35 6.33
C ILE A 259 -9.61 -8.89 5.47
N ALA A 260 -9.26 -7.60 5.56
CA ALA A 260 -8.12 -7.03 4.83
C ALA A 260 -6.81 -7.73 5.20
N ASP A 261 -6.54 -7.92 6.50
CA ASP A 261 -5.38 -8.62 7.04
C ASP A 261 -5.31 -10.08 6.57
N ILE A 262 -6.41 -10.84 6.72
CA ILE A 262 -6.45 -12.25 6.30
C ILE A 262 -6.19 -12.37 4.79
N TYR A 263 -6.84 -11.53 3.97
CA TYR A 263 -6.66 -11.57 2.52
C TYR A 263 -5.22 -11.20 2.13
N SER A 264 -4.67 -10.10 2.64
CA SER A 264 -3.29 -9.67 2.31
C SER A 264 -2.28 -10.72 2.74
N ALA A 265 -2.45 -11.33 3.91
CA ALA A 265 -1.60 -12.44 4.35
C ALA A 265 -1.68 -13.64 3.39
N MET A 266 -2.87 -14.01 2.88
CA MET A 266 -3.06 -15.18 1.99
C MET A 266 -2.35 -15.03 0.64
N VAL A 267 -2.41 -13.83 0.04
CA VAL A 267 -1.88 -13.56 -1.32
C VAL A 267 -0.40 -13.15 -1.34
N ARG A 268 0.29 -13.25 -0.20
CA ARG A 268 1.74 -13.05 -0.08
C ARG A 268 2.46 -14.36 0.15
N ASP A 269 3.67 -14.42 -0.41
CA ASP A 269 4.63 -15.48 -0.09
C ASP A 269 5.03 -15.36 1.39
N ARG A 270 5.21 -16.50 2.05
CA ARG A 270 5.90 -16.66 3.33
C ARG A 270 6.96 -17.76 3.16
N PRO A 271 8.03 -17.81 3.96
CA PRO A 271 9.09 -18.82 3.83
C PRO A 271 8.57 -20.26 3.76
N TYR A 272 7.55 -20.57 4.56
CA TYR A 272 6.95 -21.89 4.67
C TYR A 272 5.66 -22.07 3.83
N ARG A 273 5.18 -21.03 3.14
CA ARG A 273 3.93 -21.09 2.37
C ARG A 273 3.96 -20.16 1.15
N LYS A 274 3.74 -20.72 -0.03
CA LYS A 274 3.56 -19.93 -1.24
C LYS A 274 2.29 -19.08 -1.19
N ALA A 275 2.34 -17.91 -1.81
CA ALA A 275 1.17 -17.08 -2.05
C ALA A 275 0.06 -17.87 -2.73
N MET A 276 -1.16 -17.71 -2.24
CA MET A 276 -2.35 -18.17 -2.96
C MET A 276 -2.64 -17.20 -4.10
N VAL A 277 -3.12 -17.72 -5.22
CA VAL A 277 -3.72 -16.87 -6.25
C VAL A 277 -5.00 -16.25 -5.70
N SER A 278 -5.36 -15.04 -6.14
CA SER A 278 -6.49 -14.28 -5.59
C SER A 278 -7.80 -15.07 -5.57
N THR A 279 -8.11 -15.82 -6.63
CA THR A 279 -9.31 -16.67 -6.69
C THR A 279 -9.34 -17.75 -5.61
N GLU A 280 -8.19 -18.34 -5.28
CA GLU A 280 -8.07 -19.34 -4.21
C GLU A 280 -8.23 -18.68 -2.83
N ALA A 281 -7.57 -17.53 -2.60
CA ALA A 281 -7.69 -16.77 -1.36
C ALA A 281 -9.15 -16.33 -1.10
N MET A 282 -9.83 -15.81 -2.12
CA MET A 282 -11.24 -15.43 -2.05
C MET A 282 -12.15 -16.64 -1.77
N ARG A 283 -11.91 -17.77 -2.44
CA ARG A 283 -12.65 -19.02 -2.20
C ARG A 283 -12.47 -19.50 -0.76
N LYS A 284 -11.22 -19.48 -0.27
CA LYS A 284 -10.87 -19.86 1.11
C LYS A 284 -11.57 -18.95 2.12
N LEU A 285 -11.55 -17.64 1.91
CA LEU A 285 -12.28 -16.69 2.75
C LEU A 285 -13.79 -16.97 2.79
N MET A 286 -14.40 -17.26 1.64
CA MET A 286 -15.84 -17.49 1.56
C MET A 286 -16.29 -18.85 2.12
N LEU A 287 -15.48 -19.89 1.98
CA LEU A 287 -15.88 -21.26 2.32
C LEU A 287 -15.33 -21.74 3.66
N GLU A 288 -14.10 -21.37 4.01
CA GLU A 288 -13.38 -21.97 5.14
C GLU A 288 -13.43 -21.13 6.41
N GLN A 289 -13.88 -19.86 6.32
CA GLN A 289 -14.06 -19.01 7.50
C GLN A 289 -15.49 -19.07 8.09
N GLY A 290 -16.45 -19.68 7.39
CA GLY A 290 -17.79 -19.97 7.92
C GLY A 290 -18.48 -18.75 8.56
N SER A 291 -18.82 -18.88 9.84
CA SER A 291 -19.40 -17.82 10.67
C SER A 291 -18.39 -16.97 11.42
N ALA A 292 -17.08 -17.23 11.29
CA ALA A 292 -16.02 -16.51 12.00
C ALA A 292 -15.74 -15.12 11.42
N THR A 293 -16.10 -14.88 10.15
CA THR A 293 -15.88 -13.62 9.43
C THR A 293 -17.17 -13.11 8.79
N ASP A 294 -17.22 -11.80 8.50
CA ASP A 294 -18.40 -11.16 7.91
C ASP A 294 -18.47 -11.45 6.40
N ASN A 295 -19.25 -12.47 6.01
CA ASN A 295 -19.40 -12.88 4.61
C ASN A 295 -19.95 -11.78 3.70
N ARG A 296 -20.72 -10.83 4.23
CA ARG A 296 -21.19 -9.67 3.45
C ARG A 296 -20.01 -8.79 3.08
N LEU A 297 -19.11 -8.51 4.02
CA LEU A 297 -17.91 -7.72 3.76
C LEU A 297 -16.93 -8.44 2.84
N ILE A 298 -16.79 -9.77 2.93
CA ILE A 298 -15.97 -10.54 1.98
C ILE A 298 -16.54 -10.41 0.56
N GLY A 299 -17.86 -10.58 0.39
CA GLY A 299 -18.51 -10.40 -0.91
C GLY A 299 -18.32 -8.98 -1.47
N MET A 300 -18.35 -7.97 -0.61
CA MET A 300 -18.05 -6.58 -1.00
C MET A 300 -16.60 -6.40 -1.43
N MET A 301 -15.65 -6.96 -0.66
CA MET A 301 -14.23 -6.93 -1.01
C MET A 301 -14.00 -7.59 -2.37
N ILE A 302 -14.54 -8.79 -2.61
CA ILE A 302 -14.41 -9.51 -3.89
C ILE A 302 -14.98 -8.68 -5.04
N LYS A 303 -16.15 -8.06 -4.85
CA LYS A 303 -16.77 -7.20 -5.86
C LYS A 303 -15.92 -5.97 -6.16
N GLU A 304 -15.27 -5.42 -5.13
CA GLU A 304 -14.42 -4.25 -5.28
C GLU A 304 -13.10 -4.65 -5.95
N ILE A 305 -12.31 -5.57 -5.41
CA ILE A 305 -11.01 -5.92 -6.00
C ILE A 305 -11.14 -6.70 -7.33
N GLY A 306 -12.29 -7.32 -7.58
CA GLY A 306 -12.57 -8.16 -8.75
C GLY A 306 -12.07 -9.60 -8.58
N VAL A 307 -12.72 -10.55 -9.26
CA VAL A 307 -12.31 -11.98 -9.26
C VAL A 307 -10.90 -12.14 -9.83
N PHE A 308 -10.57 -11.35 -10.84
CA PHE A 308 -9.25 -11.22 -11.44
C PHE A 308 -8.74 -9.79 -11.18
N PRO A 309 -8.09 -9.53 -10.05
CA PRO A 309 -7.67 -8.18 -9.71
C PRO A 309 -6.53 -7.69 -10.64
N PRO A 310 -6.41 -6.39 -10.90
CA PRO A 310 -5.27 -5.83 -11.63
C PRO A 310 -3.93 -6.28 -11.02
N GLY A 311 -2.98 -6.63 -11.88
CA GLY A 311 -1.69 -7.25 -11.51
C GLY A 311 -1.74 -8.78 -11.34
N ALA A 312 -2.92 -9.40 -11.27
CA ALA A 312 -3.05 -10.85 -11.30
C ALA A 312 -2.51 -11.44 -12.60
N THR A 313 -1.86 -12.60 -12.50
CA THR A 313 -1.45 -13.39 -13.66
C THR A 313 -2.41 -14.53 -13.95
N VAL A 314 -2.76 -14.68 -15.23
CA VAL A 314 -3.76 -15.63 -15.72
C VAL A 314 -3.24 -16.43 -16.91
N ARG A 315 -3.70 -17.67 -17.03
CA ARG A 315 -3.52 -18.49 -18.23
C ARG A 315 -4.75 -18.34 -19.12
N LEU A 316 -4.51 -18.10 -20.40
CA LEU A 316 -5.53 -17.99 -21.43
C LEU A 316 -5.71 -19.32 -22.17
N ALA A 317 -6.87 -19.54 -22.78
CA ALA A 317 -7.19 -20.77 -23.50
C ALA A 317 -6.29 -21.05 -24.73
N ASN A 318 -5.64 -20.03 -25.28
CA ASN A 318 -4.62 -20.19 -26.32
C ASN A 318 -3.25 -20.64 -25.78
N GLY A 319 -3.12 -20.86 -24.47
CA GLY A 319 -1.90 -21.28 -23.78
C GLY A 319 -0.99 -20.14 -23.31
N GLU A 320 -1.26 -18.89 -23.70
CA GLU A 320 -0.49 -17.72 -23.27
C GLU A 320 -0.66 -17.41 -21.78
N ILE A 321 0.33 -16.73 -21.20
CA ILE A 321 0.21 -16.11 -19.87
C ILE A 321 0.03 -14.61 -20.05
N ALA A 322 -0.94 -14.06 -19.34
CA ALA A 322 -1.27 -12.65 -19.36
C ALA A 322 -1.34 -12.06 -17.95
N VAL A 323 -1.15 -10.74 -17.86
CA VAL A 323 -1.42 -9.96 -16.65
C VAL A 323 -2.73 -9.20 -16.82
N VAL A 324 -3.51 -9.11 -15.75
CA VAL A 324 -4.70 -8.27 -15.72
C VAL A 324 -4.30 -6.80 -15.62
N LYS A 325 -4.66 -6.02 -16.63
CA LYS A 325 -4.39 -4.58 -16.70
C LYS A 325 -5.47 -3.76 -16.00
N LYS A 326 -6.74 -4.09 -16.27
CA LYS A 326 -7.89 -3.28 -15.87
C LYS A 326 -9.11 -4.16 -15.62
N ARG A 327 -9.90 -3.83 -14.58
CA ARG A 327 -11.22 -4.42 -14.36
C ARG A 327 -12.19 -3.91 -15.44
N THR A 328 -13.19 -4.71 -15.79
CA THR A 328 -14.28 -4.32 -16.70
C THR A 328 -15.63 -4.54 -16.01
N THR A 329 -16.72 -4.12 -16.66
CA THR A 329 -18.09 -4.37 -16.14
C THR A 329 -18.42 -5.85 -16.06
N ASN A 330 -17.85 -6.69 -16.94
CA ASN A 330 -17.93 -8.13 -16.84
C ASN A 330 -16.74 -8.67 -16.03
N THR A 331 -16.99 -9.04 -14.78
CA THR A 331 -15.95 -9.53 -13.86
C THR A 331 -15.18 -10.77 -14.35
N ALA A 332 -15.74 -11.54 -15.30
CA ALA A 332 -15.08 -12.69 -15.91
C ALA A 332 -14.17 -12.33 -17.09
N CYS A 333 -14.31 -11.11 -17.63
CA CYS A 333 -13.60 -10.67 -18.83
C CYS A 333 -12.82 -9.37 -18.56
N PRO A 334 -11.78 -9.38 -17.71
CA PRO A 334 -10.93 -8.23 -17.50
C PRO A 334 -10.08 -7.93 -18.74
N LEU A 335 -9.58 -6.69 -18.86
CA LEU A 335 -8.60 -6.35 -19.87
C LEU A 335 -7.24 -6.96 -19.48
N VAL A 336 -6.65 -7.75 -20.37
CA VAL A 336 -5.37 -8.42 -20.10
C VAL A 336 -4.33 -8.16 -21.18
N PHE A 337 -3.07 -8.28 -20.80
CA PHE A 337 -1.93 -8.22 -21.71
C PHE A 337 -1.09 -9.49 -21.57
N SER A 338 -1.02 -10.26 -22.66
CA SER A 338 -0.16 -11.43 -22.78
C SER A 338 1.31 -11.02 -22.75
N PHE A 339 2.12 -11.73 -21.97
CA PHE A 339 3.55 -11.47 -21.84
C PHE A 339 4.41 -12.74 -21.91
N VAL A 340 3.78 -13.93 -21.95
CA VAL A 340 4.43 -15.20 -22.30
C VAL A 340 3.58 -15.89 -23.35
N ARG A 341 4.23 -16.37 -24.41
CA ARG A 341 3.59 -17.12 -25.50
C ARG A 341 3.25 -18.54 -25.07
N ALA A 342 2.41 -19.22 -25.85
CA ALA A 342 2.04 -20.61 -25.61
C ALA A 342 3.23 -21.59 -25.63
N ASP A 343 4.31 -21.25 -26.33
CA ASP A 343 5.57 -22.00 -26.36
C ASP A 343 6.47 -21.75 -25.13
N GLY A 344 6.03 -20.92 -24.18
CA GLY A 344 6.76 -20.55 -22.97
C GLY A 344 7.75 -19.39 -23.14
N MET A 345 7.90 -18.84 -24.36
CA MET A 345 8.84 -17.75 -24.60
C MET A 345 8.28 -16.40 -24.11
N PRO A 346 9.07 -15.60 -23.36
CA PRO A 346 8.64 -14.29 -22.92
C PRO A 346 8.49 -13.31 -24.10
N MET A 347 7.56 -12.38 -23.98
CA MET A 347 7.30 -11.33 -24.97
C MET A 347 7.97 -10.02 -24.52
N LEU A 348 8.73 -9.40 -25.42
CA LEU A 348 9.33 -8.09 -25.17
C LEU A 348 8.29 -6.96 -25.09
N THR A 349 7.23 -7.09 -25.90
CA THR A 349 6.10 -6.17 -25.91
C THR A 349 4.84 -6.96 -25.55
N PRO A 350 4.25 -6.72 -24.36
CA PRO A 350 3.01 -7.38 -24.02
C PRO A 350 1.91 -7.01 -24.99
N ALA A 351 1.09 -7.98 -25.38
CA ALA A 351 0.04 -7.76 -26.36
C ALA A 351 -1.33 -7.89 -25.71
N GLN A 352 -2.19 -6.89 -25.95
CA GLN A 352 -3.57 -6.90 -25.46
C GLN A 352 -4.31 -8.15 -25.99
N ARG A 353 -5.12 -8.76 -25.13
CA ARG A 353 -6.03 -9.85 -25.47
C ARG A 353 -7.44 -9.51 -25.00
N ASP A 354 -8.41 -9.89 -25.82
CA ASP A 354 -9.83 -9.78 -25.47
C ASP A 354 -10.27 -11.10 -24.81
N THR A 355 -10.53 -11.05 -23.51
CA THR A 355 -10.94 -12.21 -22.71
C THR A 355 -12.39 -12.61 -22.93
N ALA A 356 -13.19 -11.83 -23.67
CA ALA A 356 -14.51 -12.23 -24.11
C ALA A 356 -14.47 -13.22 -25.29
N HIS A 357 -13.38 -13.26 -26.05
CA HIS A 357 -13.18 -14.23 -27.12
C HIS A 357 -12.82 -15.61 -26.57
N GLU A 358 -13.44 -16.67 -27.09
CA GLU A 358 -13.28 -18.05 -26.61
C GLU A 358 -11.81 -18.51 -26.57
N HIS A 359 -11.01 -18.13 -27.58
CA HIS A 359 -9.60 -18.50 -27.66
C HIS A 359 -8.71 -17.75 -26.65
N CYS A 360 -9.18 -16.64 -26.10
CA CYS A 360 -8.45 -15.83 -25.12
C CYS A 360 -9.18 -15.77 -23.76
N ARG A 361 -10.18 -16.62 -23.52
CA ARG A 361 -10.85 -16.71 -22.22
C ARG A 361 -9.84 -17.12 -21.14
N ILE A 362 -10.08 -16.67 -19.91
CA ILE A 362 -9.24 -17.05 -18.76
C ILE A 362 -9.60 -18.48 -18.34
N GLU A 363 -8.61 -19.37 -18.28
CA GLU A 363 -8.78 -20.75 -17.79
C GLU A 363 -8.43 -20.88 -16.30
N GLY A 364 -7.57 -19.99 -15.80
CA GLY A 364 -7.21 -19.97 -14.38
C GLY A 364 -6.16 -18.92 -14.07
N MET A 365 -5.94 -18.68 -12.78
CA MET A 365 -4.83 -17.85 -12.30
C MET A 365 -3.56 -18.70 -12.17
N VAL A 366 -2.42 -18.08 -12.43
CA VAL A 366 -1.10 -18.68 -12.23
C VAL A 366 -0.30 -17.84 -11.24
N PRO A 367 0.59 -18.43 -10.42
CA PRO A 367 1.44 -17.65 -9.52
C PRO A 367 2.41 -16.73 -10.28
N PHE A 368 2.47 -15.45 -9.90
CA PHE A 368 3.42 -14.50 -10.50
C PHE A 368 4.88 -14.84 -10.16
N SER A 369 5.13 -15.59 -9.08
CA SER A 369 6.47 -16.02 -8.66
C SER A 369 7.25 -16.76 -9.76
N SER A 370 6.56 -17.42 -10.69
CA SER A 370 7.17 -18.12 -11.83
C SER A 370 7.58 -17.18 -12.98
N HIS A 371 7.24 -15.89 -12.89
CA HIS A 371 7.36 -14.92 -13.96
C HIS A 371 7.98 -13.58 -13.52
N ARG A 372 8.71 -13.56 -12.39
CA ARG A 372 9.28 -12.33 -11.78
C ARG A 372 10.13 -11.51 -12.77
N GLY A 373 10.86 -12.17 -13.67
CA GLY A 373 11.69 -11.51 -14.68
C GLY A 373 10.91 -10.62 -15.67
N SER A 374 9.59 -10.77 -15.76
CA SER A 374 8.73 -9.96 -16.61
C SER A 374 8.25 -8.66 -15.95
N VAL A 375 8.49 -8.43 -14.65
CA VAL A 375 7.87 -7.29 -13.95
C VAL A 375 8.20 -5.95 -14.58
N VAL A 376 9.44 -5.75 -15.05
CA VAL A 376 9.90 -4.46 -15.58
C VAL A 376 9.08 -4.11 -16.82
N VAL A 377 8.84 -5.11 -17.66
CA VAL A 377 8.01 -5.00 -18.86
C VAL A 377 6.55 -4.74 -18.48
N LEU A 378 6.03 -5.46 -17.48
CA LEU A 378 4.63 -5.34 -17.05
C LEU A 378 4.31 -4.01 -16.38
N ARG A 379 5.22 -3.48 -15.55
CA ARG A 379 5.06 -2.15 -14.92
C ARG A 379 4.89 -1.05 -15.98
N GLY A 380 5.60 -1.17 -17.10
CA GLY A 380 5.47 -0.27 -18.24
C GLY A 380 4.08 -0.23 -18.90
N LEU A 381 3.15 -1.12 -18.54
CA LEU A 381 1.75 -1.05 -18.99
C LEU A 381 0.97 0.06 -18.28
N TRP A 382 1.33 0.41 -17.05
CA TRP A 382 0.65 1.45 -16.25
C TRP A 382 1.37 2.80 -16.25
N ASN A 383 2.54 2.90 -16.91
CA ASN A 383 3.29 4.14 -17.05
C ASN A 383 3.05 4.86 -18.38
N ARG A 384 2.29 4.26 -19.32
CA ARG A 384 1.96 4.86 -20.61
C ARG A 384 0.54 5.42 -20.53
N HIS A 385 0.45 6.75 -20.44
CA HIS A 385 -0.79 7.51 -20.51
C HIS A 385 -1.27 7.62 -21.96
#